data_AF-A0A660KX21-F1
#
_entry.id   AF-A0A660KX21-F1
#
_cell.length_a   1.000
_cell.length_b   1.000
_cell.length_c   1.000
_cell.angle_alpha   90.00
_cell.angle_beta   90.00
_cell.angle_gamma   90.00
#
_symmetry.space_group_name_H-M   'P 1'
#
loop_
_entity.id
_entity.type
_entity.pdbx_description
1 polymer ?
#
loop_
_entity_poly.entity_id
_entity_poly.type
_entity_poly.pdbx_seq_one_letter_code
_entity_poly.pdbx_strand_id
1 'polypeptide(L)'
;MAAPELDFEPFDAPPAVVLDALPADAVVFYGRRSAREWAWLSNFEGGPVEMPDPHTGRTTTYPSKEHALMAHKTVTHAEHESIRTAKDPKTAKARGRRVALRPDWDDAKLGVMVEILRHWYAANPERAAQLVATGDALILEDSPTDAIWGIRTRDGRLAGTNLLGRAHMAVRVELRRQPGAHDDPGGDEDDVLVR
;
A
#
# COMPACT_ATOMS: atom_id res chain seq x y z
N MET A 1 27.30 -11.96 4.92
CA MET A 1 26.06 -12.67 4.55
C MET A 1 25.31 -11.73 3.62
N ALA A 2 25.20 -12.09 2.33
CA ALA A 2 24.43 -11.29 1.38
C ALA A 2 22.94 -11.40 1.76
N ALA A 3 22.24 -10.27 1.79
CA ALA A 3 20.78 -10.27 1.94
C ALA A 3 20.18 -11.05 0.75
N PRO A 4 19.07 -11.79 0.95
CA PRO A 4 18.38 -12.40 -0.18
C PRO A 4 17.96 -11.30 -1.15
N GLU A 5 18.41 -11.39 -2.40
CA GLU A 5 17.84 -10.62 -3.50
C GLU A 5 16.35 -11.00 -3.57
N LEU A 6 15.50 -10.05 -3.18
CA LEU A 6 14.07 -10.16 -3.46
C LEU A 6 13.93 -9.97 -4.96
N ASP A 7 13.77 -11.08 -5.69
CA ASP A 7 13.42 -11.06 -7.10
C ASP A 7 12.04 -10.40 -7.24
N PHE A 8 12.05 -9.11 -7.55
CA PHE A 8 10.85 -8.38 -7.91
C PHE A 8 10.56 -8.67 -9.38
N GLU A 9 9.77 -9.71 -9.65
CA GLU A 9 9.09 -9.81 -10.95
C GLU A 9 8.36 -8.48 -11.21
N PRO A 10 8.60 -7.80 -12.34
CA PRO A 10 7.97 -6.52 -12.62
C PRO A 10 6.47 -6.74 -12.66
N PHE A 11 5.77 -6.12 -11.70
CA PHE A 11 4.32 -6.09 -11.71
C PHE A 11 3.88 -5.32 -12.94
N ASP A 12 3.35 -6.04 -13.94
CA ASP A 12 2.73 -5.43 -15.11
C ASP A 12 1.69 -4.42 -14.60
N ALA A 13 2.02 -3.15 -14.73
CA ALA A 13 1.21 -2.10 -14.17
C ALA A 13 -0.16 -2.12 -14.87
N PRO A 14 -1.31 -2.32 -14.16
CA PRO A 14 -2.60 -2.22 -14.82
C PRO A 14 -2.70 -0.92 -15.61
N PRO A 15 -3.33 -0.95 -16.80
CA PRO A 15 -3.53 0.23 -17.60
C PRO A 15 -4.27 1.31 -16.80
N ALA A 16 -4.12 2.57 -17.22
CA ALA A 16 -4.87 3.67 -16.63
C ALA A 16 -6.36 3.30 -16.55
N VAL A 17 -6.95 3.52 -15.37
CA VAL A 17 -8.34 3.19 -15.13
C VAL A 17 -9.17 4.31 -15.76
N VAL A 18 -9.70 4.04 -16.94
CA VAL A 18 -10.69 4.89 -17.61
C VAL A 18 -12.06 4.24 -17.38
N LEU A 19 -12.86 4.83 -16.51
CA LEU A 19 -14.21 4.34 -16.20
C LEU A 19 -15.25 5.36 -16.62
N ASP A 20 -16.29 4.88 -17.29
CA ASP A 20 -17.46 5.69 -17.65
C ASP A 20 -18.39 5.91 -16.44
N ALA A 21 -18.39 4.96 -15.49
CA ALA A 21 -19.09 5.06 -14.21
C ALA A 21 -18.40 4.21 -13.12
N LEU A 22 -18.64 4.53 -11.85
CA LEU A 22 -18.20 3.69 -10.73
C LEU A 22 -19.08 2.44 -10.60
N PRO A 23 -18.51 1.24 -10.43
CA PRO A 23 -19.25 0.08 -9.95
C PRO A 23 -19.95 0.39 -8.62
N ALA A 24 -21.12 -0.23 -8.41
CA ALA A 24 -21.92 0.00 -7.20
C ALA A 24 -21.20 -0.45 -5.90
N ASP A 25 -20.33 -1.44 -6.02
CA ASP A 25 -19.52 -2.02 -4.94
C ASP A 25 -18.14 -1.36 -4.79
N ALA A 26 -17.81 -0.36 -5.62
CA ALA A 26 -16.49 0.28 -5.58
C ALA A 26 -16.23 0.95 -4.22
N VAL A 27 -15.07 0.66 -3.64
CA VAL A 27 -14.57 1.30 -2.44
C VAL A 27 -13.85 2.58 -2.83
N VAL A 28 -14.43 3.73 -2.47
CA VAL A 28 -13.88 5.05 -2.79
C VAL A 28 -13.44 5.76 -1.50
N PHE A 29 -12.24 6.35 -1.49
CA PHE A 29 -11.70 7.06 -0.32
C PHE A 29 -11.06 8.43 -0.62
N TYR A 30 -10.78 9.22 0.43
CA TYR A 30 -10.21 10.59 0.47
C TYR A 30 -11.11 11.74 -0.03
N GLY A 31 -11.68 11.62 -1.24
CA GLY A 31 -12.43 12.68 -1.90
C GLY A 31 -13.86 12.88 -1.40
N ARG A 32 -14.65 13.69 -2.12
CA ARG A 32 -16.07 13.97 -1.79
C ARG A 32 -16.93 12.72 -1.79
N ARG A 33 -16.50 11.67 -2.49
CA ARG A 33 -17.18 10.37 -2.57
C ARG A 33 -16.72 9.38 -1.49
N SER A 34 -15.77 9.77 -0.63
CA SER A 34 -15.22 8.92 0.42
C SER A 34 -16.23 8.64 1.52
N ALA A 35 -16.44 7.37 1.84
CA ALA A 35 -16.97 7.01 3.15
C ALA A 35 -15.84 7.10 4.19
N ARG A 36 -16.17 7.56 5.40
CA ARG A 36 -15.18 7.74 6.49
C ARG A 36 -14.58 6.42 6.96
N GLU A 37 -15.32 5.33 6.83
CA GLU A 37 -14.87 3.99 7.19
C GLU A 37 -13.65 3.53 6.39
N TRP A 38 -13.42 4.10 5.20
CA TRP A 38 -12.28 3.78 4.32
C TRP A 38 -11.11 4.75 4.47
N ALA A 39 -11.16 5.71 5.41
CA ALA A 39 -10.12 6.72 5.57
C ALA A 39 -8.72 6.11 5.78
N TRP A 40 -8.63 4.95 6.45
CA TRP A 40 -7.38 4.24 6.73
C TRP A 40 -6.63 3.74 5.48
N LEU A 41 -7.31 3.64 4.32
CA LEU A 41 -6.67 3.35 3.03
C LEU A 41 -5.76 4.50 2.55
N SER A 42 -5.98 5.73 3.05
CA SER A 42 -5.15 6.89 2.74
C SER A 42 -3.74 6.75 3.33
N ASN A 43 -2.73 7.23 2.58
CA ASN A 43 -1.35 7.31 3.07
C ASN A 43 -1.15 8.29 4.24
N PHE A 44 -2.14 9.17 4.46
CA PHE A 44 -2.15 10.17 5.52
C PHE A 44 -2.69 9.62 6.84
N GLU A 45 -3.31 8.45 6.81
CA GLU A 45 -4.05 7.84 7.92
C GLU A 45 -3.46 6.47 8.29
N GLY A 46 -3.89 5.94 9.44
CA GLY A 46 -3.57 4.56 9.84
C GLY A 46 -2.27 4.38 10.62
N GLY A 47 -1.59 5.46 11.01
CA GLY A 47 -0.43 5.38 11.92
C GLY A 47 0.87 4.89 11.26
N PRO A 48 1.85 4.46 12.06
CA PRO A 48 3.21 4.22 11.61
C PRO A 48 3.39 2.95 10.77
N VAL A 49 4.48 2.92 10.00
CA VAL A 49 4.99 1.75 9.29
C VAL A 49 6.40 1.46 9.79
N GLU A 50 6.69 0.19 10.07
CA GLU A 50 8.06 -0.29 10.29
C GLU A 50 8.52 -1.11 9.11
N MET A 51 9.58 -0.66 8.44
CA MET A 51 10.15 -1.34 7.28
C MET A 51 11.65 -1.01 7.14
N PRO A 52 12.42 -1.78 6.36
CA PRO A 52 13.82 -1.49 6.11
C PRO A 52 14.02 -0.10 5.49
N ASP A 53 15.01 0.66 5.97
CA ASP A 53 15.49 1.87 5.30
C ASP A 53 16.40 1.48 4.12
N PRO A 54 16.15 1.97 2.90
CA PRO A 54 16.89 1.57 1.71
C PRO A 54 18.36 2.03 1.70
N HIS A 55 18.72 3.04 2.50
CA HIS A 55 20.07 3.57 2.62
C HIS A 55 20.88 2.86 3.72
N THR A 56 20.21 2.34 4.76
CA THR A 56 20.91 1.73 5.91
C THR A 56 20.66 0.24 6.10
N GLY A 57 19.64 -0.33 5.46
CA GLY A 57 19.18 -1.71 5.62
C GLY A 57 18.53 -2.00 6.98
N ARG A 58 18.44 -1.03 7.89
CA ARG A 58 17.89 -1.22 9.24
C ARG A 58 16.38 -1.00 9.24
N THR A 59 15.65 -1.83 9.99
CA THR A 59 14.24 -1.58 10.29
C THR A 59 14.07 -0.21 10.92
N THR A 60 13.20 0.59 10.33
CA THR A 60 13.02 1.99 10.66
C THR A 60 11.53 2.30 10.72
N THR A 61 11.12 3.05 11.75
CA THR A 61 9.73 3.50 11.91
C THR A 61 9.51 4.81 11.15
N TYR A 62 8.50 4.81 10.29
CA TYR A 62 7.97 5.97 9.57
C TYR A 62 6.63 6.37 10.19
N PRO A 63 6.41 7.65 10.55
CA PRO A 63 5.18 8.08 11.22
C PRO A 63 3.88 7.84 10.43
N SER A 64 3.97 7.73 9.11
CA SER A 64 2.86 7.32 8.25
C SER A 64 3.37 6.67 6.96
N LYS A 65 2.46 6.02 6.23
CA LYS A 65 2.71 5.51 4.88
C LYS A 65 3.24 6.60 3.93
N GLU A 66 2.73 7.83 4.04
CA GLU A 66 3.23 8.99 3.28
C GLU A 66 4.70 9.34 3.62
N HIS A 67 5.10 9.24 4.90
CA HIS A 67 6.50 9.46 5.28
C HIS A 67 7.40 8.41 4.62
N ALA A 68 6.99 7.13 4.69
CA ALA A 68 7.73 6.05 4.06
C ALA A 68 7.85 6.27 2.54
N LEU A 69 6.74 6.52 1.84
CA LEU A 69 6.74 6.70 0.39
C LEU A 69 7.60 7.89 -0.05
N MET A 70 7.50 9.02 0.65
CA MET A 70 8.26 10.22 0.30
C MET A 70 9.75 10.07 0.62
N ALA A 71 10.12 9.28 1.64
CA ALA A 71 11.52 9.03 1.98
C ALA A 71 12.16 8.04 1.00
N HIS A 72 11.47 6.95 0.64
CA HIS A 72 12.01 5.88 -0.23
C HIS A 72 12.29 6.29 -1.68
N LYS A 73 11.85 7.47 -2.10
CA LYS A 73 12.15 8.01 -3.43
C LYS A 73 13.40 8.88 -3.46
N THR A 74 14.05 9.16 -2.33
CA THR A 74 15.24 10.03 -2.28
C THR A 74 16.49 9.29 -2.73
N VAL A 75 17.44 10.05 -3.29
CA VAL A 75 18.78 9.54 -3.64
C VAL A 75 19.68 9.48 -2.41
N THR A 76 19.50 10.39 -1.45
CA THR A 76 20.39 10.52 -0.30
C THR A 76 19.70 10.16 1.01
N HIS A 77 20.46 9.60 1.94
CA HIS A 77 19.99 9.32 3.30
C HIS A 77 19.66 10.61 4.08
N ALA A 78 20.35 11.72 3.80
CA ALA A 78 20.06 13.00 4.47
C ALA A 78 18.67 13.54 4.11
N GLU A 79 18.28 13.48 2.84
CA GLU A 79 16.92 13.82 2.42
C GLU A 79 15.89 12.82 2.96
N HIS A 80 16.23 11.53 2.96
CA HIS A 80 15.40 10.46 3.51
C HIS A 80 15.04 10.75 4.97
N GLU A 81 16.04 11.01 5.81
CA GLU A 81 15.87 11.33 7.23
C GLU A 81 15.10 12.64 7.44
N SER A 82 15.38 13.66 6.64
CA SER A 82 14.63 14.92 6.68
C SER A 82 13.14 14.68 6.41
N ILE A 83 12.78 13.77 5.51
CA ILE A 83 11.39 13.43 5.24
C ILE A 83 10.81 12.56 6.35
N ARG A 84 11.51 11.51 6.77
CA ARG A 84 11.08 10.58 7.81
C ARG A 84 10.75 11.29 9.12
N THR A 85 11.55 12.29 9.49
CA THR A 85 11.41 13.08 10.72
C THR A 85 10.53 14.31 10.58
N ALA A 86 9.82 14.46 9.45
CA ALA A 86 8.84 15.53 9.29
C ALA A 86 7.74 15.43 10.36
N LYS A 87 7.24 16.58 10.81
CA LYS A 87 6.26 16.66 11.91
C LYS A 87 4.89 16.07 11.57
N ASP A 88 4.55 16.01 10.29
CA ASP A 88 3.24 15.55 9.80
C ASP A 88 3.34 15.10 8.33
N PRO A 89 2.38 14.26 7.85
CA PRO A 89 2.39 13.75 6.49
C PRO A 89 2.35 14.84 5.41
N LYS A 90 1.74 16.00 5.68
CA LYS A 90 1.70 17.13 4.74
C LYS A 90 3.10 17.71 4.53
N THR A 91 3.87 17.83 5.61
CA THR A 91 5.26 18.29 5.61
C THR A 91 6.17 17.26 4.93
N ALA A 92 5.97 15.97 5.19
CA ALA A 92 6.68 14.89 4.50
C ALA A 92 6.45 14.95 2.97
N LYS A 93 5.19 15.06 2.54
CA LYS A 93 4.81 15.24 1.12
C LYS A 93 5.43 16.49 0.51
N ALA A 94 5.39 17.61 1.23
CA ALA A 94 5.97 18.88 0.76
C ALA A 94 7.49 18.79 0.58
N ARG A 95 8.20 18.14 1.50
CA ARG A 95 9.65 17.88 1.39
C ARG A 95 9.95 16.92 0.25
N GLY A 96 9.24 15.79 0.18
CA GLY A 96 9.40 14.80 -0.88
C GLY A 96 9.12 15.35 -2.27
N ARG A 97 8.28 16.37 -2.45
CA ARG A 97 8.07 17.01 -3.77
C ARG A 97 9.29 17.79 -4.29
N ARG A 98 10.30 18.04 -3.45
CA ARG A 98 11.47 18.88 -3.77
C ARG A 98 12.78 18.10 -3.90
N VAL A 99 12.79 16.82 -3.57
CA VAL A 99 14.00 15.98 -3.61
C VAL A 99 14.32 15.55 -5.04
N ALA A 100 15.58 15.22 -5.27
CA ALA A 100 15.96 14.43 -6.43
C ALA A 100 15.39 13.01 -6.26
N LEU A 101 14.70 12.53 -7.30
CA LEU A 101 14.16 11.18 -7.31
C LEU A 101 15.26 10.18 -7.63
N ARG A 102 15.19 8.98 -7.03
CA ARG A 102 15.99 7.84 -7.48
C ARG A 102 15.77 7.59 -8.99
N PRO A 103 16.81 7.22 -9.76
CA PRO A 103 16.74 7.16 -11.23
C PRO A 103 15.65 6.25 -11.79
N ASP A 104 15.30 5.18 -11.06
CA ASP A 104 14.31 4.17 -11.39
C ASP A 104 12.94 4.42 -10.73
N TRP A 105 12.71 5.59 -10.15
CA TRP A 105 11.50 5.85 -9.35
C TRP A 105 10.20 5.63 -10.11
N ASP A 106 10.16 5.94 -11.41
CA ASP A 106 8.94 5.80 -12.19
C ASP A 106 8.49 4.35 -12.32
N ASP A 107 9.43 3.41 -12.37
CA ASP A 107 9.16 1.97 -12.40
C ASP A 107 9.01 1.40 -10.98
N ALA A 108 9.81 1.89 -10.01
CA ALA A 108 9.85 1.36 -8.65
C ALA A 108 8.67 1.80 -7.76
N LYS A 109 8.05 2.96 -8.01
CA LYS A 109 7.09 3.59 -7.07
C LYS A 109 5.92 2.71 -6.66
N LEU A 110 5.39 1.90 -7.57
CA LEU A 110 4.29 0.99 -7.26
C LEU A 110 4.77 -0.15 -6.35
N GLY A 111 5.90 -0.78 -6.67
CA GLY A 111 6.49 -1.84 -5.85
C GLY A 111 6.81 -1.36 -4.44
N VAL A 112 7.39 -0.16 -4.32
CA VAL A 112 7.65 0.49 -3.02
C VAL A 112 6.35 0.71 -2.23
N MET A 113 5.27 1.16 -2.88
CA MET A 113 3.99 1.34 -2.19
C MET A 113 3.39 0.00 -1.74
N VAL A 114 3.50 -1.06 -2.55
CA VAL A 114 3.05 -2.41 -2.18
C VAL A 114 3.84 -2.90 -0.96
N GLU A 115 5.15 -2.72 -0.92
CA GLU A 115 5.99 -3.10 0.21
C GLU A 115 5.61 -2.35 1.49
N ILE A 116 5.44 -1.03 1.41
CA ILE A 116 4.95 -0.20 2.52
C ILE A 116 3.62 -0.73 3.06
N LEU A 117 2.67 -1.02 2.17
CA LEU A 117 1.37 -1.55 2.56
C LEU A 117 1.47 -2.95 3.16
N ARG A 118 2.33 -3.82 2.61
CA ARG A 118 2.56 -5.17 3.15
C ARG A 118 3.02 -5.11 4.61
N HIS A 119 4.02 -4.27 4.91
CA HIS A 119 4.47 -4.02 6.27
C HIS A 119 3.37 -3.45 7.16
N TRP A 120 2.59 -2.50 6.63
CA TRP A 120 1.49 -1.89 7.39
C TRP A 120 0.39 -2.90 7.71
N TYR A 121 -0.08 -3.68 6.74
CA TYR A 121 -1.13 -4.68 6.94
C TYR A 121 -0.69 -5.83 7.84
N ALA A 122 0.58 -6.25 7.76
CA ALA A 122 1.13 -7.24 8.68
C ALA A 122 1.05 -6.77 10.15
N ALA A 123 1.23 -5.47 10.39
CA ALA A 123 1.10 -4.86 11.72
C ALA A 123 -0.35 -4.52 12.11
N ASN A 124 -1.31 -4.60 11.19
CA ASN A 124 -2.72 -4.20 11.38
C ASN A 124 -3.67 -5.29 10.84
N PRO A 125 -3.74 -6.48 11.49
CA PRO A 125 -4.46 -7.64 10.98
C PRO A 125 -5.96 -7.42 10.81
N GLU A 126 -6.57 -6.55 11.62
CA GLU A 126 -7.98 -6.17 11.46
C GLU A 126 -8.21 -5.38 10.17
N ARG A 127 -7.25 -4.55 9.75
CA ARG A 127 -7.30 -3.81 8.49
C ARG A 127 -7.00 -4.71 7.31
N ALA A 128 -6.12 -5.69 7.49
CA ALA A 128 -5.87 -6.74 6.50
C ALA A 128 -7.15 -7.56 6.22
N ALA A 129 -7.86 -7.97 7.28
CA ALA A 129 -9.15 -8.65 7.16
C ALA A 129 -10.22 -7.78 6.47
N GLN A 130 -10.31 -6.49 6.83
CA GLN A 130 -11.21 -5.55 6.15
C GLN A 130 -10.88 -5.38 4.67
N LEU A 131 -9.59 -5.32 4.31
CA LEU A 131 -9.16 -5.27 2.91
C LEU A 131 -9.59 -6.53 2.17
N VAL A 132 -9.37 -7.72 2.72
CA VAL A 132 -9.78 -8.99 2.10
C VAL A 132 -11.30 -9.05 1.91
N ALA A 133 -12.06 -8.58 2.89
CA ALA A 133 -13.52 -8.53 2.88
C ALA A 133 -14.11 -7.62 1.80
N THR A 134 -13.33 -6.71 1.20
CA THR A 134 -13.78 -5.92 0.04
C THR A 134 -14.07 -6.76 -1.21
N GLY A 135 -13.82 -8.08 -1.19
CA GLY A 135 -14.12 -8.93 -2.35
C GLY A 135 -13.33 -8.47 -3.57
N ASP A 136 -13.93 -8.50 -4.75
CA ASP A 136 -13.28 -8.06 -5.98
C ASP A 136 -13.54 -6.58 -6.30
N ALA A 137 -14.10 -5.84 -5.33
CA ALA A 137 -14.39 -4.42 -5.48
C ALA A 137 -13.14 -3.63 -5.91
N LEU A 138 -13.35 -2.65 -6.79
CA LEU A 138 -12.32 -1.67 -7.11
C LEU A 138 -12.07 -0.77 -5.90
N ILE A 139 -10.80 -0.57 -5.55
CA ILE A 139 -10.38 0.39 -4.54
C ILE A 139 -9.84 1.62 -5.24
N LEU A 140 -10.44 2.78 -5.02
CA LEU A 140 -10.18 4.00 -5.78
C LEU A 140 -9.93 5.20 -4.85
N GLU A 141 -8.75 5.81 -4.97
CA GLU A 141 -8.49 7.10 -4.29
C GLU A 141 -9.11 8.24 -5.10
N ASP A 142 -10.14 8.91 -4.57
CA ASP A 142 -10.78 10.06 -5.22
C ASP A 142 -9.99 11.34 -4.98
N SER A 143 -8.82 11.45 -5.59
CA SER A 143 -7.95 12.60 -5.45
C SER A 143 -8.23 13.67 -6.53
N PRO A 144 -8.74 14.85 -6.16
CA PRO A 144 -9.04 15.90 -7.13
C PRO A 144 -7.78 16.48 -7.79
N THR A 145 -6.60 16.24 -7.23
CA THR A 145 -5.34 16.89 -7.64
C THR A 145 -4.24 15.89 -8.02
N ASP A 146 -4.38 14.60 -7.72
CA ASP A 146 -3.35 13.58 -7.96
C ASP A 146 -3.91 12.44 -8.81
N ALA A 147 -3.67 12.50 -10.12
CA ALA A 147 -4.10 11.44 -11.05
C ALA A 147 -3.06 10.32 -11.22
N ILE A 148 -1.97 10.35 -10.47
CA ILE A 148 -1.00 9.25 -10.43
C ILE A 148 -1.45 8.28 -9.32
N TRP A 149 -1.56 8.76 -8.09
CA TRP A 149 -1.94 7.91 -6.95
C TRP A 149 -3.43 7.62 -6.88
N GLY A 150 -4.26 8.56 -7.35
CA GLY A 150 -5.71 8.40 -7.41
C GLY A 150 -6.32 8.61 -8.80
N ILE A 151 -7.64 8.82 -8.78
CA ILE A 151 -8.49 9.16 -9.90
C ILE A 151 -9.10 10.54 -9.71
N ARG A 152 -9.50 11.15 -10.83
CA ARG A 152 -10.29 12.39 -10.87
C ARG A 152 -11.34 12.33 -11.95
N THR A 153 -12.41 13.12 -11.82
CA THR A 153 -13.37 13.31 -12.91
C THR A 153 -12.86 14.39 -13.86
N ARG A 154 -12.74 14.06 -15.15
CA ARG A 154 -12.43 14.99 -16.24
C ARG A 154 -13.41 14.75 -17.38
N ASP A 155 -14.09 15.82 -17.82
CA ASP A 155 -15.06 15.77 -18.93
C ASP A 155 -16.16 14.70 -18.71
N GLY A 156 -16.61 14.56 -17.46
CA GLY A 156 -17.64 13.57 -17.06
C GLY A 156 -17.13 12.13 -16.89
N ARG A 157 -15.85 11.86 -17.17
CA ARG A 157 -15.26 10.51 -17.09
C ARG A 157 -14.25 10.41 -15.95
N LEU A 158 -14.13 9.24 -15.36
CA LEU A 158 -13.07 8.97 -14.38
C LEU A 158 -11.77 8.65 -15.10
N ALA A 159 -10.70 9.34 -14.70
CA ALA A 159 -9.37 9.14 -15.25
C ALA A 159 -8.31 9.23 -14.14
N GLY A 160 -7.28 8.40 -14.26
CA GLY A 160 -6.13 8.38 -13.36
C GLY A 160 -5.46 7.02 -13.37
N THR A 161 -4.26 6.95 -12.83
CA THR A 161 -3.50 5.69 -12.75
C THR A 161 -3.93 4.88 -11.53
N ASN A 162 -4.47 5.53 -10.50
CA ASN A 162 -4.94 4.91 -9.26
C ASN A 162 -3.89 3.99 -8.61
N LEU A 163 -2.62 4.41 -8.58
CA LEU A 163 -1.55 3.55 -8.07
C LEU A 163 -1.76 3.13 -6.61
N LEU A 164 -2.37 3.97 -5.77
CA LEU A 164 -2.60 3.61 -4.37
C LEU A 164 -3.68 2.52 -4.24
N GLY A 165 -4.80 2.69 -4.94
CA GLY A 165 -5.85 1.67 -4.99
C GLY A 165 -5.35 0.35 -5.57
N ARG A 166 -4.52 0.41 -6.63
CA ARG A 166 -3.86 -0.78 -7.21
C ARG A 166 -2.91 -1.47 -6.23
N ALA A 167 -2.12 -0.71 -5.47
CA ALA A 167 -1.23 -1.27 -4.46
C ALA A 167 -2.02 -2.01 -3.36
N HIS A 168 -3.13 -1.43 -2.90
CA HIS A 168 -4.06 -2.11 -1.97
C HIS A 168 -4.62 -3.40 -2.56
N MET A 169 -5.09 -3.37 -3.82
CA MET A 169 -5.61 -4.57 -4.48
C MET A 169 -4.54 -5.65 -4.71
N ALA A 170 -3.29 -5.27 -4.95
CA ALA A 170 -2.17 -6.21 -5.03
C ALA A 170 -1.93 -6.91 -3.68
N VAL A 171 -1.84 -6.15 -2.58
CA VAL A 171 -1.69 -6.74 -1.24
C VAL A 171 -2.91 -7.59 -0.86
N ARG A 172 -4.12 -7.20 -1.27
CA ARG A 172 -5.33 -8.01 -1.08
C ARG A 172 -5.19 -9.40 -1.71
N VAL A 173 -4.63 -9.48 -2.92
CA VAL A 173 -4.39 -10.76 -3.61
C VAL A 173 -3.34 -11.59 -2.87
N GLU A 174 -2.28 -10.98 -2.35
CA GLU A 174 -1.27 -11.65 -1.53
C GLU A 174 -1.87 -12.24 -0.25
N LEU A 175 -2.64 -11.43 0.48
CA LEU A 175 -3.27 -11.83 1.74
C LEU A 175 -4.27 -12.98 1.58
N ARG A 176 -4.99 -13.05 0.45
CA ARG A 176 -5.90 -14.17 0.15
C ARG A 176 -5.18 -15.50 -0.08
N ARG A 177 -3.92 -15.46 -0.54
CA ARG A 177 -3.12 -16.65 -0.83
C ARG A 177 -2.41 -17.20 0.39
N GLN A 178 -2.33 -16.41 1.47
CA GLN A 178 -1.82 -16.89 2.75
C GLN A 178 -2.93 -17.73 3.40
N PRO A 179 -2.76 -19.05 3.55
CA PRO A 179 -3.71 -19.82 4.34
C PRO A 179 -3.73 -19.24 5.75
N GLY A 180 -4.93 -18.98 6.28
CA GLY A 180 -5.09 -18.52 7.64
C GLY A 180 -4.37 -19.48 8.57
N ALA A 181 -3.59 -18.97 9.52
CA ALA A 181 -2.93 -19.74 10.58
C ALA A 181 -3.94 -20.34 11.59
N HIS A 182 -5.09 -20.84 11.12
CA HIS A 182 -6.20 -21.36 11.92
C HIS A 182 -6.98 -22.51 11.25
N ASP A 183 -6.39 -23.22 10.29
CA ASP A 183 -6.89 -24.55 9.93
C ASP A 183 -6.04 -25.58 10.66
N ASP A 184 -6.43 -25.91 11.89
CA ASP A 184 -6.01 -27.13 12.57
C ASP A 184 -6.92 -28.27 12.10
N PRO A 185 -6.45 -29.22 11.27
CA PRO A 185 -7.18 -30.45 11.05
C PRO A 185 -6.90 -31.32 12.28
N GLY A 186 -7.71 -31.11 13.32
CA GLY A 186 -7.69 -31.95 14.52
C GLY A 186 -7.68 -33.42 14.10
N GLY A 187 -6.58 -34.08 14.45
CA GLY A 187 -6.27 -35.43 14.00
C GLY A 187 -7.29 -36.45 14.47
N ASP A 188 -7.70 -37.30 13.52
CA ASP A 188 -8.14 -38.65 13.83
C ASP A 188 -6.92 -39.43 14.30
N GLU A 189 -6.74 -39.54 15.62
CA GLU A 189 -5.91 -40.59 16.21
C GLU A 189 -6.82 -41.73 16.65
N ASP A 190 -6.77 -42.79 15.84
CA ASP A 190 -7.21 -44.14 16.17
C ASP A 190 -6.72 -44.56 17.56
N ASP A 191 -7.64 -44.79 18.49
CA ASP A 191 -7.40 -45.62 19.65
C ASP A 191 -8.63 -46.50 19.88
N VAL A 192 -8.51 -47.79 19.54
CA VAL A 192 -8.83 -48.94 20.42
C VAL A 192 -8.48 -50.23 19.65
N LEU A 193 -7.34 -50.82 19.98
CA LEU A 193 -7.16 -52.27 19.96
C LEU A 193 -6.19 -52.64 21.09
N VAL A 194 -6.74 -52.70 22.30
CA VAL A 194 -6.09 -53.32 23.47
C VAL A 194 -6.21 -54.84 23.33
N ARG A 195 -5.08 -55.50 23.52
CA ARG A 195 -4.89 -56.96 23.60
C ARG A 195 -5.59 -57.57 24.81
#